data_AF-A0A3D5WJT2-F1
#
_entry.id   AF-A0A3D5WJT2-F1
#
_cell.length_a   1.000
_cell.length_b   1.000
_cell.length_c   1.000
_cell.angle_alpha   90.00
_cell.angle_beta   90.00
_cell.angle_gamma   90.00
#
_symmetry.space_group_name_H-M   'P 1'
#
loop_
_entity.id
_entity.type
_entity.pdbx_description
1 polymer ?
#
loop_
_entity_poly.entity_id
_entity_poly.type
_entity_poly.pdbx_seq_one_letter_code
_entity_poly.pdbx_strand_id
1 'polypeptide(L)'
;MKRVLFIAEMNEIVKNMNEAMLPYFQVQLCIADAGMAGQLLHIFQPDIVLIFLSRLSRADVMGLNILLRENANLPTVVVGSMYEFQTYGLNINAKQVRGLTRPISNKEVIRTLYVSLGVEFPSEQEQLEKADVRKHILFIDDNPLLLRSMKALVEGRYRVSIAVSGSQALDLMQRDCPDMIFMAYEMPVVNDKIIYKGI
;
A
#
# COMPACT_ATOMS: atom_id res chain seq x y z
N MET A 1 -3.43 -5.59 2.71
CA MET A 1 -2.70 -4.37 2.30
C MET A 1 -3.58 -3.16 2.60
N LYS A 2 -3.03 -2.07 3.15
CA LYS A 2 -3.82 -0.88 3.51
C LYS A 2 -4.20 -0.07 2.26
N ARG A 3 -5.40 0.50 2.26
CA ARG A 3 -5.98 1.25 1.14
C ARG A 3 -5.76 2.75 1.30
N VAL A 4 -5.17 3.39 0.29
CA VAL A 4 -4.89 4.83 0.26
C VAL A 4 -5.71 5.47 -0.85
N LEU A 5 -6.61 6.39 -0.48
CA LEU A 5 -7.21 7.28 -1.47
C LEU A 5 -6.27 8.48 -1.66
N PHE A 6 -5.67 8.59 -2.83
CA PHE A 6 -4.73 9.66 -3.16
C PHE A 6 -5.42 10.74 -3.98
N ILE A 7 -5.66 11.90 -3.39
CA ILE A 7 -6.33 13.05 -3.99
C ILE A 7 -5.28 14.07 -4.45
N ALA A 8 -5.13 14.25 -5.76
CA ALA A 8 -4.14 15.16 -6.32
C ALA A 8 -4.43 15.52 -7.77
N GLU A 9 -3.95 16.69 -8.20
CA GLU A 9 -3.88 17.03 -9.63
C GLU A 9 -2.73 16.30 -10.32
N MET A 10 -3.02 15.65 -11.44
CA MET A 10 -2.05 14.79 -12.13
C MET A 10 -0.84 15.60 -12.62
N ASN A 11 0.35 15.15 -12.22
CA ASN A 11 1.64 15.68 -12.67
C ASN A 11 2.75 14.64 -12.39
N GLU A 12 3.97 14.91 -12.83
CA GLU A 12 5.11 13.98 -12.67
C GLU A 12 5.41 13.65 -11.20
N ILE A 13 5.24 14.60 -10.27
CA ILE A 13 5.47 14.37 -8.83
C ILE A 13 4.42 13.38 -8.29
N VAL A 14 3.16 13.57 -8.68
CA VAL A 14 2.04 12.69 -8.27
C VAL A 14 2.20 11.30 -8.87
N LYS A 15 2.60 11.20 -10.14
CA LYS A 15 2.88 9.92 -10.79
C LYS A 15 4.00 9.17 -10.07
N ASN A 16 5.13 9.84 -9.82
CA ASN A 16 6.27 9.25 -9.12
C ASN A 16 5.92 8.81 -7.69
N MET A 17 5.12 9.62 -6.96
CA MET A 17 4.62 9.23 -5.64
C MET A 17 3.69 8.02 -5.72
N ASN A 18 2.76 7.99 -6.68
CA ASN A 18 1.83 6.87 -6.86
C ASN A 18 2.61 5.56 -7.09
N GLU A 19 3.56 5.55 -8.03
CA GLU A 19 4.43 4.40 -8.31
C GLU A 19 5.21 3.95 -7.07
N ALA A 20 5.77 4.89 -6.30
CA ALA A 20 6.50 4.58 -5.07
C ALA A 20 5.62 4.01 -3.95
N MET A 21 4.30 4.26 -3.97
CA MET A 21 3.36 3.76 -2.98
C MET A 21 2.78 2.38 -3.32
N LEU A 22 2.71 1.99 -4.60
CA LEU A 22 2.13 0.71 -5.04
C LEU A 22 2.71 -0.54 -4.32
N PRO A 23 4.02 -0.61 -4.03
CA PRO A 23 4.59 -1.69 -3.21
C PRO A 23 4.04 -1.81 -1.77
N TYR A 24 3.54 -0.72 -1.22
CA TYR A 24 3.21 -0.61 0.21
C TYR A 24 1.70 -0.56 0.45
N PHE A 25 0.95 -0.04 -0.51
CA PHE A 25 -0.46 0.30 -0.36
C PHE A 25 -1.27 -0.03 -1.61
N GLN A 26 -2.54 -0.39 -1.43
CA GLN A 26 -3.48 -0.38 -2.52
C GLN A 26 -3.90 1.08 -2.74
N VAL A 27 -3.47 1.70 -3.84
CA VAL A 27 -3.67 3.13 -4.08
C VAL A 27 -4.76 3.34 -5.11
N GLN A 28 -5.73 4.20 -4.79
CA GLN A 28 -6.69 4.74 -5.76
C GLN A 28 -6.44 6.23 -5.92
N LEU A 29 -6.02 6.66 -7.12
CA LEU A 29 -5.85 8.07 -7.44
C LEU A 29 -7.22 8.69 -7.79
N CYS A 30 -7.44 9.91 -7.30
CA CYS A 30 -8.63 10.71 -7.54
C CYS A 30 -8.20 12.16 -7.82
N ILE A 31 -8.85 12.80 -8.79
CA ILE A 31 -8.72 14.26 -8.96
C ILE A 31 -9.36 14.97 -7.76
N ALA A 32 -9.04 16.24 -7.55
CA ALA A 32 -9.55 17.00 -6.40
C ALA A 32 -11.00 17.46 -6.58
N ASP A 33 -11.90 16.53 -6.91
CA ASP A 33 -13.34 16.73 -6.97
C ASP A 33 -14.01 16.10 -5.74
N ALA A 34 -14.71 16.91 -4.96
CA ALA A 34 -15.32 16.46 -3.71
C ALA A 34 -16.43 15.42 -3.92
N GLY A 35 -17.17 15.50 -5.04
CA GLY A 35 -18.22 14.54 -5.37
C GLY A 35 -17.65 13.16 -5.69
N MET A 36 -16.63 13.10 -6.56
CA MET A 36 -15.92 11.87 -6.88
C MET A 36 -15.19 11.29 -5.67
N ALA A 37 -14.51 12.14 -4.89
CA ALA A 37 -13.84 11.71 -3.67
C ALA A 37 -14.85 11.09 -2.69
N GLY A 38 -16.03 11.69 -2.51
CA GLY A 38 -17.09 11.14 -1.67
C GLY A 38 -17.62 9.79 -2.14
N GLN A 39 -17.81 9.61 -3.45
CA GLN A 39 -18.18 8.30 -4.01
C GLN A 39 -17.11 7.24 -3.76
N LEU A 40 -15.83 7.60 -3.94
CA LEU A 40 -14.71 6.70 -3.68
C LEU A 40 -14.55 6.37 -2.20
N LEU A 41 -14.87 7.27 -1.27
CA LEU A 41 -14.89 6.94 0.16
C LEU A 41 -15.86 5.78 0.45
N HIS A 42 -17.01 5.72 -0.23
CA HIS A 42 -17.98 4.64 -0.03
C HIS A 42 -17.62 3.35 -0.77
N ILE A 43 -17.15 3.46 -2.03
CA ILE A 43 -16.88 2.28 -2.88
C ILE A 43 -15.53 1.65 -2.51
N PHE A 44 -14.48 2.47 -2.41
CA PHE A 44 -13.12 2.00 -2.17
C PHE A 44 -12.83 1.78 -0.68
N GLN A 45 -13.57 2.46 0.22
CA GLN A 45 -13.43 2.38 1.68
C GLN A 45 -11.97 2.51 2.15
N PRO A 46 -11.27 3.60 1.82
CA PRO A 46 -9.86 3.74 2.16
C PRO A 46 -9.60 3.66 3.68
N ASP A 47 -8.43 3.17 4.07
CA ASP A 47 -7.95 3.22 5.46
C ASP A 47 -7.34 4.58 5.81
N ILE A 48 -6.90 5.35 4.79
CA ILE A 48 -6.27 6.67 4.93
C ILE A 48 -6.42 7.48 3.64
N VAL A 49 -6.47 8.81 3.77
CA VAL A 49 -6.46 9.74 2.64
C VAL A 49 -5.13 10.46 2.56
N LEU A 50 -4.55 10.54 1.36
CA LEU A 50 -3.41 11.40 1.05
C LEU A 50 -3.88 12.53 0.13
N ILE A 51 -3.61 13.78 0.47
CA ILE A 51 -3.99 14.94 -0.34
C ILE A 51 -2.75 15.74 -0.71
N PHE A 52 -2.55 16.00 -2.00
CA PHE A 52 -1.54 16.96 -2.47
C PHE A 52 -2.23 18.27 -2.85
N LEU A 53 -1.92 19.35 -2.13
CA LEU A 53 -2.53 20.67 -2.36
C LEU A 53 -2.01 21.38 -3.62
N SER A 54 -0.97 20.83 -4.25
CA SER A 54 -0.35 21.39 -5.44
C SER A 54 -1.38 21.54 -6.56
N ARG A 55 -1.54 22.76 -7.07
CA ARG A 55 -2.45 23.10 -8.18
C ARG A 55 -3.95 22.96 -7.86
N LEU A 56 -4.33 22.79 -6.59
CA LEU A 56 -5.74 22.79 -6.21
C LEU A 56 -6.26 24.23 -6.08
N SER A 57 -7.48 24.47 -6.55
CA SER A 57 -8.16 25.74 -6.34
C SER A 57 -8.71 25.82 -4.91
N ARG A 58 -9.05 27.05 -4.48
CA ARG A 58 -9.69 27.25 -3.18
C ARG A 58 -11.03 26.52 -3.04
N ALA A 59 -11.78 26.39 -4.12
CA ALA A 59 -13.07 25.69 -4.13
C ALA A 59 -12.87 24.19 -3.89
N ASP A 60 -11.90 23.58 -4.57
CA ASP A 60 -11.57 22.15 -4.43
C ASP A 60 -11.22 21.83 -2.98
N VAL A 61 -10.33 22.64 -2.37
CA VAL A 61 -9.89 22.42 -0.99
C VAL A 61 -11.03 22.64 0.01
N MET A 62 -11.93 23.60 -0.23
CA MET A 62 -13.13 23.77 0.62
C MET A 62 -14.05 22.55 0.56
N GLY A 63 -14.32 22.03 -0.65
CA GLY A 63 -15.14 20.82 -0.82
C GLY A 63 -14.53 19.61 -0.12
N LEU A 64 -13.22 19.40 -0.27
CA LEU A 64 -12.49 18.34 0.42
C LEU A 64 -12.52 18.50 1.94
N ASN A 65 -12.40 19.73 2.47
CA ASN A 65 -12.45 19.98 3.91
C ASN A 65 -13.82 19.62 4.51
N ILE A 66 -14.92 19.88 3.80
CA ILE A 66 -16.26 19.44 4.22
C ILE A 66 -16.33 17.92 4.28
N LEU A 67 -15.90 17.26 3.20
CA LEU A 67 -15.90 15.79 3.11
C LEU A 67 -15.07 15.15 4.23
N LEU A 68 -13.90 15.69 4.54
CA LEU A 68 -13.04 15.19 5.61
C LEU A 68 -13.64 15.40 7.00
N ARG A 69 -14.40 16.49 7.22
CA ARG A 69 -15.11 16.72 8.50
C ARG A 69 -16.24 15.73 8.72
N GLU A 70 -16.97 15.38 7.67
CA GLU A 70 -18.00 14.34 7.72
C GLU A 70 -17.39 12.95 7.98
N ASN A 71 -16.13 12.76 7.61
CA ASN A 71 -15.35 11.53 7.79
C ASN A 71 -14.23 11.72 8.83
N ALA A 72 -14.51 12.40 9.95
CA ALA A 72 -13.50 12.82 10.93
C ALA A 72 -12.69 11.68 11.57
N ASN A 73 -13.11 10.42 11.41
CA ASN A 73 -12.42 9.21 11.88
C ASN A 73 -11.43 8.60 10.87
N LEU A 74 -11.34 9.17 9.68
CA LEU A 74 -10.45 8.70 8.62
C LEU A 74 -9.12 9.47 8.70
N PRO A 75 -7.99 8.80 9.02
CA PRO A 75 -6.68 9.44 9.02
C PRO A 75 -6.42 10.13 7.67
N THR A 76 -5.86 11.33 7.73
CA THR A 76 -5.60 12.13 6.53
C THR A 76 -4.21 12.75 6.61
N VAL A 77 -3.41 12.54 5.57
CA VAL A 77 -2.12 13.21 5.38
C VAL A 77 -2.26 14.24 4.27
N VAL A 78 -1.88 15.47 4.54
CA VAL A 78 -1.94 16.57 3.57
C VAL A 78 -0.54 17.07 3.28
N VAL A 79 -0.17 17.10 2.00
CA VAL A 79 1.12 17.61 1.53
C VAL A 79 0.92 18.95 0.83
N GLY A 80 1.61 19.97 1.30
CA GLY A 80 1.41 21.35 0.84
C GLY A 80 2.60 22.26 1.11
N SER A 81 2.45 23.54 0.78
CA SER A 81 3.35 24.61 1.19
C SER A 81 2.79 25.31 2.44
N MET A 82 3.64 26.04 3.16
CA MET A 82 3.19 26.85 4.30
C MET A 82 2.10 27.86 3.90
N TYR A 83 2.21 28.46 2.71
CA TYR A 83 1.22 29.38 2.19
C TYR A 83 -0.13 28.70 1.94
N GLU A 84 -0.16 27.53 1.32
CA GLU A 84 -1.41 26.77 1.08
C GLU A 84 -2.07 26.38 2.41
N PHE A 85 -1.28 25.93 3.38
CA PHE A 85 -1.79 25.56 4.70
C PHE A 85 -2.45 26.75 5.43
N GLN A 86 -1.83 27.93 5.37
CA GLN A 86 -2.41 29.15 5.93
C GLN A 86 -3.66 29.60 5.15
N THR A 87 -3.59 29.56 3.81
CA THR A 87 -4.65 30.04 2.92
C THR A 87 -5.91 29.21 3.03
N TYR A 88 -5.78 27.89 3.16
CA TYR A 88 -6.91 26.98 3.14
C TYR A 88 -7.46 26.64 4.52
N GLY A 89 -6.78 27.04 5.60
CA GLY A 89 -7.27 26.84 6.97
C GLY A 89 -7.59 25.38 7.26
N LEU A 90 -6.86 24.45 6.66
CA LEU A 90 -6.95 23.03 7.00
C LEU A 90 -6.49 22.91 8.45
N ASN A 91 -7.32 22.31 9.30
CA ASN A 91 -6.96 22.05 10.70
C ASN A 91 -5.93 20.92 10.76
N ILE A 92 -4.70 21.25 10.40
CA ILE A 92 -3.53 20.36 10.34
C ILE A 92 -3.13 19.81 11.72
N ASN A 93 -3.81 20.27 12.78
CA ASN A 93 -3.64 19.81 14.16
C ASN A 93 -4.93 19.21 14.74
N ALA A 94 -5.95 18.92 13.93
CA ALA A 94 -6.98 17.98 14.35
C ALA A 94 -6.31 16.62 14.56
N LYS A 95 -6.70 15.85 15.59
CA LYS A 95 -6.04 14.57 15.98
C LYS A 95 -5.73 13.60 14.83
N GLN A 96 -6.45 13.69 13.71
CA GLN A 96 -6.40 12.74 12.61
C GLN A 96 -5.88 13.32 11.29
N VAL A 97 -5.61 14.63 11.22
CA VAL A 97 -5.05 15.28 10.03
C VAL A 97 -3.59 15.62 10.31
N ARG A 98 -2.68 15.19 9.45
CA ARG A 98 -1.26 15.50 9.55
C ARG A 98 -0.77 16.22 8.30
N GLY A 99 -0.15 17.38 8.50
CA GLY A 99 0.42 18.19 7.43
C GLY A 99 1.91 17.89 7.21
N LEU A 100 2.32 17.81 5.94
CA LEU A 100 3.71 17.72 5.51
C LEU A 100 4.03 18.89 4.58
N THR A 101 5.06 19.64 4.91
CA THR A 101 5.54 20.75 4.07
C THR A 101 6.52 20.27 3.01
N ARG A 102 6.36 20.74 1.77
CA ARG A 102 7.32 20.52 0.68
C ARG A 102 8.58 21.40 0.87
N PRO A 103 9.77 21.00 0.38
CA PRO A 103 10.06 19.75 -0.34
C PRO A 103 10.04 18.53 0.59
N ILE A 104 9.52 17.40 0.10
CA ILE A 104 9.39 16.15 0.87
C ILE A 104 9.72 14.96 -0.02
N SER A 105 10.37 13.93 0.54
CA SER A 105 10.68 12.70 -0.19
C SER A 105 9.50 11.72 -0.16
N ASN A 106 9.44 10.82 -1.14
CA ASN A 106 8.43 9.75 -1.15
C ASN A 106 8.52 8.89 0.11
N LYS A 107 9.74 8.58 0.56
CA LYS A 107 9.98 7.79 1.77
C LYS A 107 9.33 8.42 3.02
N GLU A 108 9.44 9.74 3.18
CA GLU A 108 8.85 10.43 4.33
C GLU A 108 7.32 10.49 4.26
N VAL A 109 6.73 10.63 3.06
CA VAL A 109 5.27 10.54 2.90
C VAL A 109 4.77 9.14 3.24
N ILE A 110 5.39 8.09 2.68
CA ILE A 110 5.05 6.68 2.95
C ILE A 110 5.18 6.40 4.46
N ARG A 111 6.28 6.80 5.09
CA ARG A 111 6.48 6.66 6.54
C ARG A 111 5.37 7.33 7.34
N THR A 112 4.98 8.54 6.93
CA THR A 112 3.91 9.29 7.59
C THR A 112 2.55 8.59 7.46
N LEU A 113 2.27 7.96 6.32
CA LEU A 113 1.05 7.15 6.15
C LEU A 113 1.03 5.97 7.14
N TYR A 114 2.14 5.21 7.28
CA TYR A 114 2.24 4.12 8.26
C TYR A 114 2.00 4.60 9.70
N VAL A 115 2.66 5.69 10.09
CA VAL A 115 2.48 6.30 11.43
C VAL A 115 1.03 6.71 11.66
N SER A 116 0.39 7.32 10.65
CA SER A 116 -1.00 7.79 10.76
C SER A 116 -2.02 6.65 10.80
N LEU A 117 -1.67 5.50 10.21
CA LEU A 117 -2.44 4.26 10.26
C LEU A 117 -2.21 3.45 11.54
N GLY A 118 -1.24 3.84 12.39
CA GLY A 118 -0.88 3.09 13.59
C GLY A 118 -0.26 1.71 13.29
N VAL A 119 0.36 1.55 12.12
CA VAL A 119 1.03 0.31 11.70
C VAL A 119 2.55 0.50 11.70
N GLU A 120 3.27 -0.57 12.00
CA GLU A 120 4.72 -0.56 12.03
C GLU A 120 5.29 -0.32 10.62
N PHE A 121 6.25 0.59 10.50
CA PHE A 121 6.90 0.87 9.23
C PHE A 121 7.82 -0.30 8.86
N PRO A 122 7.80 -0.81 7.62
CA PRO A 122 8.56 -1.99 7.26
C PRO A 122 10.07 -1.77 7.46
N SER A 123 10.77 -2.79 7.92
CA SER A 123 12.24 -2.85 7.99
C SER A 123 12.86 -2.68 6.60
N GLU A 124 14.18 -2.41 6.54
CA GLU A 124 14.87 -2.27 5.24
C GLU A 124 14.74 -3.53 4.38
N GLN A 125 14.83 -4.72 4.98
CA GLN A 125 14.67 -5.99 4.26
C GLN A 125 13.27 -6.10 3.63
N GLU A 126 12.22 -5.81 4.41
CA GLU A 126 10.84 -5.81 3.90
C GLU A 126 10.60 -4.72 2.84
N GLN A 127 11.30 -3.58 2.91
CA GLN A 127 11.25 -2.55 1.88
C GLN A 127 11.85 -3.05 0.57
N LEU A 128 12.99 -3.76 0.60
CA LEU A 128 13.58 -4.36 -0.60
C LEU A 128 12.64 -5.40 -1.21
N GLU A 129 12.03 -6.25 -0.38
CA GLU A 129 11.08 -7.28 -0.83
C GLU A 129 9.80 -6.71 -1.44
N LYS A 130 9.31 -5.58 -0.91
CA LYS A 130 8.15 -4.87 -1.47
C LYS A 130 8.50 -4.12 -2.75
N ALA A 131 9.68 -3.51 -2.81
CA ALA A 131 10.17 -2.82 -4.01
C ALA A 131 10.45 -3.79 -5.18
N ASP A 132 10.62 -5.08 -4.90
CA ASP A 132 10.74 -6.11 -5.91
C ASP A 132 9.40 -6.36 -6.61
N VAL A 133 9.19 -5.68 -7.74
CA VAL A 133 7.98 -5.76 -8.56
C VAL A 133 7.84 -7.08 -9.36
N ARG A 134 8.79 -8.01 -9.23
CA ARG A 134 8.73 -9.30 -9.92
C ARG A 134 7.59 -10.15 -9.36
N LYS A 135 6.95 -10.93 -10.23
CA LYS A 135 5.91 -11.90 -9.84
C LYS A 135 6.45 -12.88 -8.80
N HIS A 136 5.63 -13.19 -7.81
CA HIS A 136 6.00 -13.98 -6.66
C HIS A 136 5.55 -15.42 -6.78
N ILE A 137 6.49 -16.35 -6.64
CA ILE A 137 6.26 -17.79 -6.67
C ILE A 137 6.57 -18.37 -5.30
N LEU A 138 5.67 -19.21 -4.77
CA LEU A 138 5.88 -20.02 -3.57
C LEU A 138 6.04 -21.50 -3.96
N PHE A 139 7.17 -22.10 -3.62
CA PHE A 139 7.38 -23.55 -3.71
C PHE A 139 7.18 -24.21 -2.34
N ILE A 140 6.43 -25.31 -2.29
CA ILE A 140 6.12 -26.06 -1.07
C ILE A 140 6.47 -27.53 -1.30
N ASP A 141 7.47 -28.03 -0.58
CA ASP A 141 8.00 -29.39 -0.72
C ASP A 141 8.80 -29.76 0.53
N ASP A 142 8.70 -30.99 1.04
CA ASP A 142 9.44 -31.39 2.25
C ASP A 142 10.94 -31.64 1.99
N ASN A 143 11.38 -31.63 0.73
CA ASN A 143 12.76 -31.75 0.31
C ASN A 143 13.45 -30.37 0.14
N PRO A 144 14.28 -29.93 1.11
CA PRO A 144 14.93 -28.62 1.05
C PRO A 144 15.96 -28.50 -0.08
N LEU A 145 16.51 -29.60 -0.60
CA LEU A 145 17.42 -29.56 -1.75
C LEU A 145 16.67 -29.23 -3.03
N LEU A 146 15.52 -29.88 -3.26
CA LEU A 146 14.67 -29.60 -4.40
C LEU A 146 14.21 -28.14 -4.38
N LEU A 147 13.72 -27.65 -3.24
CA LEU A 147 13.33 -26.25 -3.08
C LEU A 147 14.45 -25.27 -3.45
N ARG A 148 15.68 -25.53 -3.01
CA ARG A 148 16.84 -24.68 -3.35
C ARG A 148 17.14 -24.71 -4.84
N SER A 149 17.07 -25.88 -5.48
CA SER A 149 17.25 -26.01 -6.93
C SER A 149 16.17 -25.29 -7.73
N MET A 150 14.91 -25.42 -7.33
CA MET A 150 13.79 -24.72 -7.97
C MET A 150 13.91 -23.20 -7.82
N LYS A 151 14.27 -22.73 -6.63
CA LYS A 151 14.56 -21.31 -6.40
C LYS A 151 15.65 -20.81 -7.32
N ALA A 152 16.82 -21.46 -7.35
CA ALA A 152 17.95 -21.06 -8.19
C ALA A 152 17.58 -20.99 -9.69
N LEU A 153 16.66 -21.85 -10.15
CA LEU A 153 16.22 -21.88 -11.55
C LEU A 153 15.44 -20.61 -11.97
N VAL A 154 14.67 -20.02 -11.05
CA VAL A 154 13.68 -18.98 -11.37
C VAL A 154 13.91 -17.64 -10.66
N GLU A 155 14.76 -17.58 -9.63
CA GLU A 155 14.99 -16.38 -8.81
C GLU A 155 15.59 -15.18 -9.55
N GLY A 156 16.12 -15.40 -10.77
CA GLY A 156 16.57 -14.30 -11.64
C GLY A 156 15.41 -13.51 -12.25
N ARG A 157 14.24 -14.13 -12.44
CA ARG A 157 13.06 -13.53 -13.09
C ARG A 157 11.88 -13.30 -12.16
N TYR A 158 11.81 -14.06 -11.08
CA TYR A 158 10.70 -14.06 -10.12
C TYR A 158 11.22 -13.84 -8.71
N ARG A 159 10.38 -13.25 -7.86
CA ARG A 159 10.58 -13.32 -6.41
C ARG A 159 10.18 -14.74 -5.98
N VAL A 160 10.98 -15.41 -5.16
CA VAL A 160 10.75 -16.82 -4.81
C VAL A 160 10.80 -17.03 -3.31
N SER A 161 9.71 -17.55 -2.76
CA SER A 161 9.64 -18.10 -1.41
C SER A 161 9.60 -19.62 -1.44
N ILE A 162 10.16 -20.24 -0.40
CA ILE A 162 10.16 -21.69 -0.25
C ILE A 162 9.59 -22.05 1.13
N ALA A 163 8.82 -23.13 1.19
CA ALA A 163 8.26 -23.68 2.41
C ALA A 163 8.48 -25.19 2.47
N VAL A 164 9.00 -25.70 3.58
CA VAL A 164 9.19 -27.14 3.82
C VAL A 164 7.96 -27.84 4.40
N SER A 165 6.89 -27.10 4.63
CA SER A 165 5.62 -27.64 5.13
C SER A 165 4.44 -26.72 4.80
N GLY A 166 3.22 -27.27 4.83
CA GLY A 166 2.00 -26.48 4.69
C GLY A 166 1.84 -25.42 5.78
N SER A 167 2.30 -25.68 7.01
CA SER A 167 2.25 -24.70 8.10
C SER A 167 3.13 -23.47 7.79
N GLN A 168 4.36 -23.69 7.33
CA GLN A 168 5.25 -22.62 6.91
C GLN A 168 4.70 -21.87 5.69
N ALA A 169 4.08 -22.58 4.75
CA ALA A 169 3.44 -21.97 3.60
C ALA A 169 2.30 -21.02 4.01
N LEU A 170 1.45 -21.44 4.95
CA LEU A 170 0.39 -20.59 5.49
C LEU A 170 0.94 -19.34 6.16
N ASP A 171 1.99 -19.47 6.98
CA ASP A 171 2.65 -18.33 7.62
C ASP A 171 3.24 -17.34 6.60
N LEU A 172 3.84 -17.85 5.52
CA LEU A 172 4.36 -17.02 4.44
C LEU A 172 3.23 -16.31 3.69
N MET A 173 2.15 -17.01 3.35
CA MET A 173 1.01 -16.45 2.62
C MET A 173 0.26 -15.37 3.42
N GLN A 174 0.28 -15.43 4.75
CA GLN A 174 -0.30 -14.38 5.60
C GLN A 174 0.50 -13.07 5.52
N ARG A 175 1.81 -13.15 5.30
CA ARG A 175 2.71 -11.99 5.23
C ARG A 175 2.80 -11.44 3.82
N ASP A 176 2.87 -12.32 2.83
CA ASP A 176 3.16 -12.00 1.45
C ASP A 176 2.45 -13.00 0.52
N CYS A 177 1.46 -12.50 -0.22
CA CYS A 177 0.60 -13.36 -1.03
C CYS A 177 1.27 -13.67 -2.37
N PRO A 178 1.60 -14.94 -2.66
CA PRO A 178 2.20 -15.32 -3.94
C PRO A 178 1.21 -15.21 -5.09
N ASP A 179 1.71 -14.84 -6.27
CA ASP A 179 0.95 -14.88 -7.53
C ASP A 179 0.76 -16.33 -8.01
N MET A 180 1.68 -17.24 -7.64
CA MET A 180 1.65 -18.65 -8.04
C MET A 180 2.21 -19.56 -6.93
N ILE A 181 1.58 -20.71 -6.72
CA ILE A 181 2.02 -21.72 -5.76
C ILE A 181 2.31 -23.04 -6.50
N PHE A 182 3.47 -23.63 -6.23
CA PHE A 182 3.81 -24.99 -6.61
C PHE A 182 3.93 -25.83 -5.34
N MET A 183 3.15 -26.90 -5.25
CA MET A 183 3.11 -27.78 -4.08
C MET A 183 3.35 -29.23 -4.49
N ALA A 184 4.21 -29.93 -3.75
CA ALA A 184 4.40 -31.37 -3.90
C ALA A 184 3.10 -32.12 -3.66
N TYR A 185 2.79 -33.09 -4.51
CA TYR A 185 1.55 -33.86 -4.44
C TYR A 185 1.49 -34.77 -3.20
N GLU A 186 2.63 -35.27 -2.73
CA GLU A 186 2.75 -36.07 -1.51
C GLU A 186 3.54 -35.27 -0.46
N MET A 187 2.86 -34.75 0.57
CA MET A 187 3.50 -34.19 1.76
C MET A 187 2.95 -34.87 3.02
N PRO A 188 3.79 -35.49 3.87
CA PRO A 188 3.32 -36.44 4.89
C PRO A 188 2.51 -35.88 6.08
N VAL A 189 2.15 -34.59 6.15
CA VAL A 189 1.60 -34.02 7.42
C VAL A 189 0.52 -32.94 7.27
N VAL A 190 -0.10 -32.75 6.11
CA VAL A 190 -1.29 -31.86 6.03
C VAL A 190 -2.37 -32.52 5.20
N ASN A 191 -3.47 -32.91 5.85
CA ASN A 191 -4.68 -33.47 5.24
C ASN A 191 -4.96 -32.86 3.85
N ASP A 192 -5.07 -33.77 2.87
CA ASP A 192 -5.16 -33.68 1.40
C ASP A 192 -6.08 -32.64 0.74
N LYS A 193 -6.46 -31.53 1.38
CA LYS A 193 -7.35 -30.53 0.78
C LYS A 193 -7.03 -29.11 1.24
N ILE A 194 -6.01 -28.52 0.63
CA ILE A 194 -6.02 -27.07 0.39
C ILE A 194 -6.03 -26.86 -1.13
N ILE A 195 -7.20 -27.10 -1.70
CA ILE A 195 -7.61 -26.56 -2.99
C ILE A 195 -8.07 -25.14 -2.70
N TYR A 196 -7.48 -24.08 -3.28
CA TYR A 196 -8.18 -22.85 -3.72
C TYR A 196 -7.24 -22.09 -4.68
N LYS A 197 -7.54 -22.10 -5.99
CA LYS A 197 -8.39 -21.19 -6.78
C LYS A 197 -7.71 -19.83 -7.01
N GLY A 198 -7.04 -19.74 -8.15
CA GLY A 198 -6.53 -18.49 -8.70
C GLY A 198 -7.65 -17.48 -8.91
N ILE A 199 -7.32 -16.22 -8.66
CA ILE A 199 -8.10 -15.06 -9.08
C ILE A 199 -7.88 -14.87 -10.58
#